data_AF-R7UGU4-F1
#
_entry.id   AF-R7UGU4-F1
#
_cell.length_a   1.000
_cell.length_b   1.000
_cell.length_c   1.000
_cell.angle_alpha   90.00
_cell.angle_beta   90.00
_cell.angle_gamma   90.00
#
_symmetry.space_group_name_H-M   'P 1'
#
loop_
_entity.id
_entity.type
_entity.pdbx_description
1 polymer ?
#
loop_
_entity_poly.entity_id
_entity_poly.type
_entity_poly.pdbx_seq_one_letter_code
_entity_poly.pdbx_strand_id
1 'polypeptide(L)'
;MARLGYLFSRFSGSIMSLMYRNVHFPTDGTNRTVSNCHTSGIMQATVATKMYMLMKNEGLDVTGLLFDDILANKELAVRAIFKASGLPESLVADALKAFDRDSQSNSLLSKSVLAKIKPLKFTKEHEIESSKLLVEMGYPPLEKECRLEGTIDFEKVLNMK
;
A
#
# COMPACT_ATOMS: atom_id res chain seq x y z
N MET A 1 -7.23 -20.04 -4.57
CA MET A 1 -6.63 -19.13 -5.57
C MET A 1 -5.42 -18.38 -5.04
N ALA A 2 -5.53 -17.54 -4.00
CA ALA A 2 -4.39 -16.73 -3.50
C ALA A 2 -3.14 -17.54 -3.10
N ARG A 3 -3.30 -18.69 -2.42
CA ARG A 3 -2.17 -19.59 -2.08
C ARG A 3 -1.48 -20.18 -3.31
N LEU A 4 -2.23 -20.47 -4.36
CA LEU A 4 -1.70 -21.01 -5.62
C LEU A 4 -0.93 -19.92 -6.38
N GLY A 5 -1.47 -18.69 -6.39
CA GLY A 5 -0.80 -17.50 -6.94
C GLY A 5 0.52 -17.21 -6.24
N TYR A 6 0.55 -17.24 -4.90
CA TYR A 6 1.79 -17.12 -4.13
C TYR A 6 2.77 -18.27 -4.41
N LEU A 7 2.29 -19.50 -4.58
CA LEU A 7 3.17 -20.62 -4.90
C LEU A 7 3.83 -20.44 -6.27
N PHE A 8 3.04 -20.10 -7.30
CA PHE A 8 3.55 -19.88 -8.66
C PHE A 8 4.47 -18.67 -8.77
N SER A 9 4.25 -17.63 -7.95
CA SER A 9 5.15 -16.47 -7.88
C SER A 9 6.56 -16.82 -7.41
N ARG A 10 6.72 -17.92 -6.64
CA ARG A 10 8.05 -18.40 -6.23
C ARG A 10 8.81 -19.09 -7.37
N PHE A 11 8.10 -19.66 -8.34
CA PHE A 11 8.69 -20.46 -9.42
C PHE A 11 8.95 -19.67 -10.70
N SER A 12 8.13 -18.66 -11.00
CA SER A 12 8.30 -17.84 -12.21
C SER A 12 7.71 -16.46 -12.04
N GLY A 13 8.55 -15.43 -12.22
CA GLY A 13 8.10 -14.05 -12.35
C GLY A 13 7.18 -13.84 -13.56
N SER A 14 7.35 -14.66 -14.61
CA SER A 14 6.62 -14.50 -15.86
C SER A 14 5.18 -14.98 -15.74
N ILE A 15 4.92 -16.00 -14.91
CA ILE A 15 3.56 -16.41 -14.55
C ILE A 15 2.85 -15.30 -13.77
N MET A 16 3.56 -14.63 -12.86
CA MET A 16 2.96 -13.53 -12.11
C MET A 16 2.66 -12.32 -12.99
N SER A 17 3.61 -11.91 -13.84
CA SER A 17 3.35 -10.85 -14.84
C SER A 17 2.19 -11.20 -15.76
N LEU A 18 2.03 -12.46 -16.17
CA LEU A 18 0.88 -12.90 -16.97
C LEU A 18 -0.45 -12.75 -16.22
N MET A 19 -0.50 -13.14 -14.94
CA MET A 19 -1.73 -12.99 -14.13
C MET A 19 -2.15 -11.53 -13.98
N TYR A 20 -1.22 -10.63 -13.66
CA TYR A 20 -1.50 -9.20 -13.53
C TYR A 20 -1.83 -8.54 -14.88
N ARG A 21 -1.18 -8.96 -15.98
CA ARG A 21 -1.47 -8.47 -17.33
C ARG A 21 -2.89 -8.86 -17.78
N ASN A 22 -3.36 -10.05 -17.43
CA ASN A 22 -4.71 -10.52 -17.76
C ASN A 22 -5.83 -9.69 -17.11
N VAL A 23 -5.51 -8.91 -16.06
CA VAL A 23 -6.43 -7.96 -15.43
C VAL A 23 -6.02 -6.51 -15.70
N HIS A 24 -5.22 -6.27 -16.74
CA HIS A 24 -4.78 -4.96 -17.22
C HIS A 24 -3.95 -4.12 -16.24
N PHE A 25 -3.30 -4.74 -15.26
CA PHE A 25 -2.38 -4.02 -14.39
C PHE A 25 -1.02 -3.76 -15.08
N PRO A 26 -0.34 -2.65 -14.76
CA PRO A 26 0.98 -2.34 -15.28
C PRO A 26 2.04 -3.28 -14.68
N THR A 27 2.58 -4.20 -15.48
CA THR A 27 3.52 -5.25 -15.02
C THR A 27 4.96 -5.06 -15.48
N ASP A 28 5.26 -4.00 -16.20
CA ASP A 28 6.62 -3.80 -16.72
C ASP A 28 7.62 -3.72 -15.55
N GLY A 29 8.75 -4.41 -15.64
CA GLY A 29 9.74 -4.47 -14.55
C GLY A 29 9.34 -5.28 -13.31
N THR A 30 8.15 -5.91 -13.30
CA THR A 30 7.69 -6.74 -12.16
C THR A 30 7.90 -8.25 -12.38
N ASN A 31 8.51 -8.65 -13.50
CA ASN A 31 8.83 -10.05 -13.83
C ASN A 31 9.96 -10.60 -12.94
N ARG A 32 9.61 -10.97 -11.70
CA ARG A 32 10.55 -11.50 -10.71
C ARG A 32 9.91 -12.58 -9.86
N THR A 33 10.73 -13.52 -9.40
CA THR A 33 10.30 -14.51 -8.42
C THR A 33 10.16 -13.88 -7.04
N VAL A 34 9.16 -14.33 -6.30
CA VAL A 34 8.91 -13.94 -4.91
C VAL A 34 9.67 -14.91 -4.01
N SER A 35 10.72 -14.43 -3.35
CA SER A 35 11.54 -15.23 -2.42
C SER A 35 10.88 -15.40 -1.05
N ASN A 36 10.14 -14.39 -0.59
CA ASN A 36 9.50 -14.34 0.73
C ASN A 36 8.27 -13.42 0.73
N CYS A 37 7.59 -13.28 1.87
CA CYS A 37 6.40 -12.44 1.97
C CYS A 37 6.69 -10.94 1.77
N HIS A 38 7.88 -10.46 2.15
CA HIS A 38 8.28 -9.06 2.00
C HIS A 38 8.51 -8.69 0.53
N THR A 39 9.20 -9.55 -0.24
CA THR A 39 9.39 -9.34 -1.68
C THR A 39 8.08 -9.41 -2.46
N SER A 40 7.13 -10.24 -2.01
CA SER A 40 5.75 -10.21 -2.53
C SER A 40 5.06 -8.87 -2.26
N GLY A 41 5.23 -8.32 -1.06
CA GLY A 41 4.64 -7.04 -0.67
C GLY A 41 5.19 -5.89 -1.50
N ILE A 42 6.51 -5.84 -1.70
CA ILE A 42 7.17 -4.85 -2.55
C ILE A 42 6.63 -4.89 -3.98
N MET A 43 6.49 -6.08 -4.57
CA MET A 43 5.93 -6.23 -5.91
C MET A 43 4.49 -5.68 -6.00
N GLN A 44 3.63 -6.01 -5.03
CA GLN A 44 2.25 -5.52 -4.99
C GLN A 44 2.21 -3.99 -4.86
N ALA A 45 3.06 -3.43 -3.98
CA ALA A 45 3.18 -1.99 -3.81
C ALA A 45 3.65 -1.31 -5.10
N THR A 46 4.64 -1.87 -5.81
CA THR A 46 5.12 -1.33 -7.09
C THR A 46 4.01 -1.29 -8.15
N VAL A 47 3.22 -2.35 -8.27
CA VAL A 47 2.08 -2.36 -9.21
C VAL A 47 1.06 -1.29 -8.85
N ALA A 48 0.70 -1.18 -7.56
CA ALA A 48 -0.22 -0.15 -7.06
C ALA A 48 0.32 1.27 -7.32
N THR A 49 1.59 1.51 -7.06
CA THR A 49 2.25 2.80 -7.33
C THR A 49 2.26 3.13 -8.82
N LYS A 50 2.55 2.16 -9.71
CA LYS A 50 2.49 2.40 -11.16
C LYS A 50 1.10 2.77 -11.61
N MET A 51 0.07 2.09 -11.09
CA MET A 51 -1.32 2.44 -11.36
C MET A 51 -1.64 3.85 -10.88
N TYR A 52 -1.21 4.21 -9.67
CA TYR A 52 -1.34 5.57 -9.14
C TYR A 52 -0.69 6.61 -10.07
N MET A 53 0.55 6.38 -10.51
CA MET A 53 1.26 7.30 -11.41
C MET A 53 0.58 7.42 -12.79
N LEU A 54 0.04 6.32 -13.34
CA LEU A 54 -0.74 6.36 -14.58
C LEU A 54 -1.97 7.26 -14.41
N MET A 55 -2.77 7.04 -13.36
CA MET A 55 -3.95 7.86 -13.08
C MET A 55 -3.59 9.34 -12.89
N LYS A 56 -2.48 9.66 -12.20
CA LYS A 56 -1.99 11.04 -12.07
C LYS A 56 -1.60 11.65 -13.42
N ASN A 57 -0.87 10.91 -14.25
CA ASN A 57 -0.40 11.39 -15.56
C ASN A 57 -1.56 11.59 -16.55
N GLU A 58 -2.66 10.85 -16.38
CA GLU A 58 -3.92 11.05 -17.12
C GLU A 58 -4.74 12.23 -16.60
N GLY A 59 -4.27 12.93 -15.56
CA GLY A 59 -4.95 14.08 -14.96
C GLY A 59 -6.14 13.71 -14.08
N LEU A 60 -6.26 12.44 -13.65
CA LEU A 60 -7.31 12.03 -12.73
C LEU A 60 -7.05 12.60 -11.34
N ASP A 61 -8.14 12.95 -10.66
CA ASP A 61 -8.10 13.46 -9.29
C ASP A 61 -7.91 12.31 -8.29
N VAL A 62 -6.66 11.82 -8.22
CA VAL A 62 -6.23 10.81 -7.26
C VAL A 62 -5.20 11.40 -6.30
N THR A 63 -5.32 11.01 -5.03
CA THR A 63 -4.49 11.49 -3.93
C THR A 63 -3.82 10.31 -3.23
N GLY A 64 -2.51 10.42 -3.00
CA GLY A 64 -1.76 9.44 -2.22
C GLY A 64 -1.97 9.64 -0.72
N LEU A 65 -2.01 8.53 0.03
CA LEU A 65 -2.05 8.53 1.50
C LEU A 65 -0.92 7.66 2.03
N LEU A 66 -0.18 8.15 3.03
CA LEU A 66 0.73 7.30 3.78
C LEU A 66 0.04 6.74 5.01
N PHE A 67 0.21 5.44 5.22
CA PHE A 67 -0.36 4.75 6.37
C PHE A 67 0.17 5.31 7.69
N ASP A 68 1.47 5.62 7.75
CA ASP A 68 2.12 6.13 8.95
C ASP A 68 1.59 7.51 9.35
N ASP A 69 1.33 8.39 8.38
CA ASP A 69 0.73 9.70 8.64
C ASP A 69 -0.69 9.55 9.23
N ILE A 70 -1.49 8.61 8.70
CA ILE A 70 -2.84 8.33 9.22
C ILE A 70 -2.77 7.85 10.66
N LEU A 71 -1.81 6.98 10.98
CA LEU A 71 -1.65 6.46 12.34
C LEU A 71 -1.12 7.49 13.32
N ALA A 72 -0.24 8.39 12.88
CA ALA A 72 0.33 9.44 13.71
C ALA A 72 -0.75 10.38 14.25
N ASN A 73 -1.74 10.74 13.42
CA ASN A 73 -2.89 11.53 13.87
C ASN A 73 -4.15 11.22 13.06
N LYS A 74 -4.95 10.27 13.55
CA LYS A 74 -6.17 9.79 12.87
C LYS A 74 -7.21 10.89 12.65
N GLU A 75 -7.40 11.78 13.61
CA GLU A 75 -8.36 12.88 13.50
C GLU A 75 -7.95 13.87 12.41
N LEU A 76 -6.69 14.31 12.45
CA LEU A 76 -6.13 15.18 11.43
C LEU A 76 -6.22 14.55 10.04
N ALA A 77 -5.87 13.27 9.93
CA ALA A 77 -5.93 12.50 8.69
C ALA A 77 -7.35 12.43 8.12
N VAL A 78 -8.35 12.08 8.94
CA VAL A 78 -9.75 12.01 8.49
C VAL A 78 -10.24 13.38 8.02
N ARG A 79 -9.95 14.46 8.76
CA ARG A 79 -10.34 15.81 8.34
C ARG A 79 -9.71 16.20 7.01
N ALA A 80 -8.42 15.91 6.83
CA ALA A 80 -7.70 16.21 5.59
C ALA A 80 -8.23 15.39 4.40
N ILE A 81 -8.49 14.09 4.60
CA ILE A 81 -9.11 13.22 3.59
C ILE A 81 -10.49 13.74 3.20
N PHE A 82 -11.32 14.09 4.18
CA PHE A 82 -12.67 14.62 3.93
C PHE A 82 -12.61 15.92 3.13
N LYS A 83 -11.74 16.85 3.52
CA LYS A 83 -11.54 18.10 2.79
C LYS A 83 -11.06 17.85 1.36
N ALA A 84 -10.07 16.98 1.16
CA ALA A 84 -9.54 16.64 -0.16
C ALA A 84 -10.58 15.95 -1.05
N SER A 85 -11.48 15.15 -0.47
CA SER A 85 -12.55 14.45 -1.18
C SER A 85 -13.86 15.26 -1.30
N GLY A 86 -13.90 16.51 -0.83
CA GLY A 86 -15.12 17.34 -0.84
C GLY A 86 -16.26 16.80 0.03
N LEU A 87 -15.94 16.01 1.06
CA LEU A 87 -16.90 15.43 1.99
C LEU A 87 -17.20 16.39 3.15
N PRO A 88 -18.43 16.38 3.70
CA PRO A 88 -18.83 17.31 4.76
C PRO A 88 -18.13 17.01 6.09
N GLU A 89 -17.65 18.07 6.76
CA GLU A 89 -16.94 17.96 8.06
C GLU A 89 -17.82 17.40 9.18
N SER A 90 -19.15 17.53 9.06
CA SER A 90 -20.12 16.95 10.00
C SER A 90 -20.02 15.43 10.15
N LEU A 91 -19.47 14.73 9.16
CA LEU A 91 -19.31 13.27 9.17
C LEU A 91 -17.97 12.80 9.76
N VAL A 92 -17.05 13.71 10.11
CA VAL A 92 -15.70 13.36 10.61
C VAL A 92 -15.78 12.51 11.88
N ALA A 93 -16.64 12.90 12.83
CA ALA A 93 -16.80 12.18 14.08
C ALA A 93 -17.30 10.73 13.88
N ASP A 94 -18.18 10.51 12.90
CA ASP A 94 -18.66 9.17 12.55
C ASP A 94 -17.60 8.37 11.80
N ALA A 95 -16.86 9.01 10.90
CA ALA A 95 -15.75 8.37 10.18
C ALA A 95 -14.65 7.90 11.12
N LEU A 96 -14.36 8.63 12.19
CA LEU A 96 -13.35 8.22 13.19
C LEU A 96 -13.69 6.88 13.87
N LYS A 97 -14.98 6.56 14.04
CA LYS A 97 -15.40 5.26 14.59
C LYS A 97 -15.00 4.08 13.70
N ALA A 98 -14.70 4.32 12.42
CA ALA A 98 -14.27 3.26 11.50
C ALA A 98 -12.92 2.64 11.90
N PHE A 99 -12.06 3.35 12.63
CA PHE A 99 -10.78 2.81 13.10
C PHE A 99 -10.98 1.68 14.14
N ASP A 100 -12.04 1.76 14.93
CA ASP A 100 -12.34 0.79 15.97
C ASP A 100 -13.09 -0.42 15.43
N ARG A 101 -13.85 -0.24 14.33
CA ARG A 101 -14.58 -1.32 13.69
C ARG A 101 -13.65 -2.29 12.96
N ASP A 102 -13.99 -3.56 13.02
CA ASP A 102 -13.47 -4.57 12.10
C ASP A 102 -14.48 -4.77 10.95
N SER A 103 -14.26 -4.09 9.82
CA SER A 103 -15.10 -4.24 8.63
C SER A 103 -14.98 -5.64 8.00
N GLN A 104 -13.97 -6.42 8.41
CA GLN A 104 -13.67 -7.75 7.93
C GLN A 104 -13.98 -8.82 8.99
N SER A 105 -14.79 -8.52 10.01
CA SER A 105 -15.04 -9.41 11.17
C SER A 105 -15.48 -10.83 10.82
N ASN A 106 -16.19 -11.03 9.70
CA ASN A 106 -16.65 -12.34 9.22
C ASN A 106 -15.73 -12.95 8.14
N SER A 107 -14.53 -12.42 7.94
CA SER A 107 -13.59 -12.88 6.92
C SER A 107 -12.31 -13.46 7.52
N LEU A 108 -11.56 -14.20 6.69
CA LEU A 108 -10.23 -14.70 7.04
C LEU A 108 -9.20 -13.57 7.25
N LEU A 109 -9.56 -12.33 6.92
CA LEU A 109 -8.76 -11.12 7.12
C LEU A 109 -9.26 -10.29 8.32
N SER A 110 -10.17 -10.81 9.14
CA SER A 110 -10.60 -10.13 10.37
C SER A 110 -9.40 -9.83 11.28
N LYS A 111 -9.48 -8.72 12.03
CA LYS A 111 -8.49 -8.36 13.05
C LYS A 111 -8.25 -9.53 14.02
N SER A 112 -9.33 -10.23 14.41
CA SER A 112 -9.27 -11.37 15.33
C SER A 112 -8.51 -12.58 14.77
N VAL A 113 -8.61 -12.84 13.46
CA VAL A 113 -7.89 -13.93 12.79
C VAL A 113 -6.43 -13.53 12.59
N LEU A 114 -6.18 -12.31 12.10
CA LEU A 114 -4.82 -11.81 11.88
C LEU A 114 -4.02 -11.71 13.18
N ALA A 115 -4.65 -11.36 14.31
CA ALA A 115 -4.00 -11.29 15.62
C ALA A 115 -3.46 -12.65 16.11
N LYS A 116 -3.97 -13.77 15.58
CA LYS A 116 -3.49 -15.13 15.91
C LYS A 116 -2.24 -15.51 15.11
N ILE A 117 -1.94 -14.77 14.05
CA ILE A 117 -0.77 -15.02 13.21
C ILE A 117 0.44 -14.43 13.94
N LYS A 118 1.40 -15.28 14.30
CA LYS A 118 2.66 -14.82 14.87
C LYS A 118 3.35 -13.90 13.86
N PRO A 119 3.76 -12.68 14.26
CA PRO A 119 4.51 -11.79 13.38
C PRO A 119 5.74 -12.52 12.82
N LEU A 120 5.92 -12.43 11.50
CA LEU A 120 7.11 -12.96 10.86
C LEU A 120 8.33 -12.17 11.34
N LYS A 121 9.41 -12.87 11.67
CA LYS A 121 10.65 -12.22 12.06
C LYS A 121 11.24 -11.50 10.84
N PHE A 122 11.32 -10.18 10.91
CA PHE A 122 12.06 -9.39 9.93
C PHE A 122 13.54 -9.40 10.32
N THR A 123 14.37 -10.08 9.53
CA THR A 123 15.81 -10.20 9.80
C THR A 123 16.58 -9.17 8.97
N LYS A 124 17.87 -9.01 9.28
CA LYS A 124 18.75 -8.11 8.53
C LYS A 124 18.92 -8.55 7.07
N GLU A 125 18.89 -9.85 6.80
CA GLU A 125 18.91 -10.38 5.44
C GLU A 125 17.65 -9.97 4.67
N HIS A 126 16.48 -10.01 5.31
CA HIS A 126 15.23 -9.54 4.69
C HIS A 126 15.26 -8.04 4.40
N GLU A 127 15.84 -7.25 5.30
CA GLU A 127 16.05 -5.80 5.12
C GLU A 127 16.94 -5.52 3.90
N ILE A 128 18.11 -6.15 3.84
CA ILE A 128 19.06 -5.99 2.72
C ILE A 128 18.43 -6.40 1.39
N GLU A 129 17.76 -7.56 1.35
CA GLU A 129 17.09 -8.05 0.13
C GLU A 129 15.98 -7.09 -0.32
N SER A 130 15.18 -6.60 0.63
CA SER A 130 14.07 -5.67 0.38
C SER A 130 14.57 -4.32 -0.13
N SER A 131 15.57 -3.72 0.53
CA SER A 131 16.18 -2.45 0.11
C SER A 131 16.80 -2.56 -1.28
N LYS A 132 17.49 -3.67 -1.58
CA LYS A 132 18.02 -3.93 -2.93
C LYS A 132 16.89 -3.99 -3.97
N LEU A 133 15.82 -4.71 -3.67
CA LEU A 133 14.68 -4.84 -4.59
C LEU A 133 13.98 -3.50 -4.84
N LEU A 134 13.78 -2.68 -3.80
CA LEU A 134 13.19 -1.34 -3.92
C LEU A 134 14.02 -0.45 -4.85
N VAL A 135 15.34 -0.42 -4.66
CA VAL A 135 16.27 0.36 -5.51
C VAL A 135 16.21 -0.10 -6.96
N GLU A 136 16.21 -1.41 -7.19
CA GLU A 136 16.08 -1.97 -8.55
C GLU A 136 14.73 -1.66 -9.21
N MET A 137 13.70 -1.38 -8.41
CA MET A 137 12.37 -0.96 -8.87
C MET A 137 12.23 0.58 -8.98
N GLY A 138 13.28 1.34 -8.69
CA GLY A 138 13.29 2.80 -8.78
C GLY A 138 12.81 3.52 -7.53
N TYR A 139 12.73 2.84 -6.39
CA TYR A 139 12.35 3.40 -5.10
C TYR A 139 13.55 3.60 -4.17
N PRO A 140 13.47 4.49 -3.17
CA PRO A 140 14.45 4.55 -2.10
C PRO A 140 14.54 3.22 -1.33
N PRO A 141 15.70 2.90 -0.72
CA PRO A 141 15.81 1.76 0.19
C PRO A 141 14.99 2.01 1.47
N LEU A 142 14.74 0.96 2.27
CA LEU A 142 13.80 0.99 3.39
C LEU A 142 14.10 2.07 4.44
N GLU A 143 15.36 2.45 4.61
CA GLU A 143 15.80 3.41 5.63
C GLU A 143 15.52 4.86 5.21
N LYS A 144 15.09 5.09 3.98
CA LYS A 144 14.74 6.40 3.44
C LYS A 144 13.24 6.53 3.26
N GLU A 145 12.72 7.69 3.62
CA GLU A 145 11.33 8.02 3.37
C GLU A 145 11.02 7.97 1.86
N CYS A 146 9.89 7.38 1.50
CA CYS A 146 9.38 7.33 0.14
C CYS A 146 8.01 8.01 0.09
N ARG A 147 7.99 9.28 -0.28
CA ARG A 147 6.76 10.07 -0.48
C ARG A 147 6.56 10.33 -1.97
N LEU A 148 5.47 9.80 -2.52
CA LEU A 148 5.15 9.97 -3.94
C LEU A 148 4.55 11.36 -4.18
N GLU A 149 4.76 11.92 -5.37
CA GLU A 149 4.10 13.16 -5.79
C GLU A 149 2.57 13.02 -5.67
N GLY A 150 1.89 14.05 -5.17
CA GLY A 150 0.44 14.03 -4.94
C GLY A 150 0.00 13.24 -3.70
N THR A 151 0.94 12.76 -2.88
CA THR A 151 0.65 12.35 -1.51
C THR A 151 0.25 13.58 -0.71
N ILE A 152 -0.92 13.51 -0.05
CA ILE A 152 -1.45 14.62 0.73
C ILE A 152 -0.52 14.97 1.90
N ASP A 153 -0.39 16.26 2.17
CA ASP A 153 0.12 16.78 3.44
C ASP A 153 -1.09 17.29 4.21
N PHE A 154 -1.39 16.66 5.35
CA PHE A 154 -2.62 16.94 6.09
C PHE A 154 -2.67 18.37 6.63
N GLU A 155 -1.56 18.88 7.15
CA GLU A 155 -1.49 20.23 7.71
C GLU A 155 -1.66 21.26 6.60
N LYS A 156 -0.96 21.05 5.47
CA LYS A 156 -1.08 21.91 4.30
C LYS A 156 -2.51 21.93 3.76
N VAL A 157 -3.16 20.76 3.62
CA VAL A 157 -4.54 20.70 3.12
C VAL A 157 -5.49 21.39 4.08
N LEU A 158 -5.29 21.28 5.38
CA LEU A 158 -6.14 21.93 6.38
C LEU A 158 -5.81 23.43 6.59
N ASN A 159 -4.83 23.98 5.86
CA ASN A 159 -4.33 25.35 6.02
C ASN A 159 -3.83 25.63 7.45
N MET A 160 -3.19 24.63 8.05
CA MET A 160 -2.54 24.76 9.35
C MET A 160 -1.17 25.41 9.17
N LYS A 161 -0.75 26.19 10.17
CA LYS A 161 0.50 26.96 10.16
C LYS A 161 1.67 26.16 10.70
#